data_AF-E9EQZ2-F1
#
_entry.id   AF-E9EQZ2-F1
#
_cell.length_a   1.000
_cell.length_b   1.000
_cell.length_c   1.000
_cell.angle_alpha   90.00
_cell.angle_beta   90.00
_cell.angle_gamma   90.00
#
_symmetry.space_group_name_H-M   'P 1'
#
loop_
_entity.id
_entity.type
_entity.pdbx_description
1 polymer ?
#
loop_
_entity_poly.entity_id
_entity_poly.type
_entity_poly.pdbx_seq_one_letter_code
_entity_poly.pdbx_strand_id
1 'polypeptide(L)'
;MHRQILGPIPLLQISRCVQHHRPRTVIPSPTPPRPSIDAAVKMLYELIAIVRPGNLGEVKEIAQTVGSLVLRNGGVVRGLDNWGIFSLPKPISVHQMKHTHGHYFVMRYDSSTKVHQDVRTTLRLEPRMIRSAHVKLGDGKLSTLSGFGEPKWRTQGSEA
;
A
#
# COMPACT_ATOMS: atom_id res chain seq x y z
N MET A 1 12.97 -35.66 -81.35
CA MET A 1 13.39 -37.08 -81.51
C MET A 1 14.90 -37.13 -81.49
N HIS A 2 15.48 -38.14 -80.81
CA HIS A 2 16.93 -38.43 -80.70
C HIS A 2 17.74 -37.42 -79.87
N ARG A 3 18.64 -37.79 -78.96
CA ARG A 3 19.13 -39.06 -78.40
C ARG A 3 19.99 -38.68 -77.17
N GLN A 4 20.47 -39.69 -76.45
CA GLN A 4 21.64 -39.68 -75.54
C GLN A 4 21.36 -39.45 -74.05
N ILE A 5 21.94 -40.19 -73.10
CA ILE A 5 22.45 -41.57 -72.99
C ILE A 5 22.65 -41.73 -71.47
N LEU A 6 22.17 -42.83 -70.89
CA LEU A 6 22.44 -43.22 -69.51
C LEU A 6 23.91 -43.67 -69.40
N GLY A 7 24.63 -43.14 -68.41
CA GLY A 7 25.93 -43.67 -67.93
C GLY A 7 25.85 -44.03 -66.44
N PRO A 8 26.59 -45.04 -65.95
CA PRO A 8 26.30 -45.73 -64.69
C PRO A 8 27.03 -45.19 -63.44
N ILE A 9 26.32 -45.29 -62.30
CA ILE A 9 26.68 -45.59 -60.89
C ILE A 9 28.17 -45.53 -60.50
N PRO A 10 28.52 -44.88 -59.37
CA PRO A 10 28.88 -45.68 -58.19
C PRO A 10 28.25 -45.21 -56.86
N LEU A 11 27.85 -46.21 -56.08
CA LEU A 11 27.62 -46.18 -54.63
C LEU A 11 28.72 -45.38 -53.92
N LEU A 12 28.35 -44.42 -53.05
CA LEU A 12 29.25 -44.02 -51.96
C LEU A 12 28.47 -43.78 -50.66
N GLN A 13 28.76 -44.67 -49.72
CA GLN A 13 28.69 -44.60 -48.27
C GLN A 13 27.61 -43.76 -47.57
N ILE A 14 26.77 -44.52 -46.88
CA ILE A 14 26.03 -44.14 -45.67
C ILE A 14 27.04 -43.58 -44.64
N SER A 15 27.06 -42.26 -44.47
CA SER A 15 27.76 -41.61 -43.37
C SER A 15 26.79 -41.48 -42.20
N ARG A 16 27.00 -42.31 -41.17
CA ARG A 16 26.25 -42.27 -39.90
C ARG A 16 26.52 -40.93 -39.22
N CYS A 17 25.57 -40.01 -39.29
CA CYS A 17 25.58 -38.81 -38.46
C CYS A 17 25.28 -39.23 -37.01
N VAL A 18 26.33 -39.32 -36.18
CA VAL A 18 26.23 -39.58 -34.74
C VAL A 18 25.67 -38.33 -34.07
N GLN A 19 24.36 -38.34 -33.80
CA GLN A 19 23.68 -37.32 -33.02
C GLN A 19 24.22 -37.33 -31.58
N HIS A 20 25.07 -36.36 -31.25
CA HIS A 20 25.46 -36.09 -29.87
C HIS A 20 24.28 -35.41 -29.17
N HIS A 21 23.49 -36.18 -28.43
CA HIS A 21 22.52 -35.64 -27.48
C HIS A 21 23.27 -34.92 -26.34
N ARG A 22 23.32 -33.59 -26.39
CA ARG A 22 23.73 -32.78 -25.24
C ARG A 22 22.67 -32.92 -24.14
N PRO A 23 23.04 -33.20 -22.88
CA PRO A 23 22.08 -33.18 -21.79
C PRO A 23 21.56 -31.75 -21.57
N ARG A 24 20.23 -31.60 -21.49
CA ARG A 24 19.58 -30.34 -21.10
C ARG A 24 19.99 -29.99 -19.67
N THR A 25 20.78 -28.93 -19.51
CA THR A 25 20.96 -28.29 -18.21
C THR A 25 19.64 -27.63 -17.81
N VAL A 26 18.97 -28.19 -16.81
CA VAL A 26 17.77 -27.57 -16.22
C VAL A 26 18.25 -26.40 -15.38
N ILE A 27 18.08 -25.18 -15.89
CA ILE A 27 18.32 -23.95 -15.14
C ILE A 27 17.22 -23.87 -14.08
N PRO A 28 17.53 -23.84 -12.76
CA PRO A 28 16.50 -23.63 -11.75
C PRO A 28 15.91 -22.22 -11.94
N SER A 29 14.58 -22.15 -11.99
CA SER A 29 13.88 -20.86 -12.07
C SER A 29 14.22 -19.99 -10.86
N PRO A 30 14.37 -18.66 -11.04
CA PRO A 30 14.55 -17.76 -9.91
C PRO A 30 13.30 -17.86 -9.03
N THR A 31 13.49 -18.34 -7.79
CA THR A 31 12.43 -18.34 -6.80
C THR A 31 12.07 -16.88 -6.52
N PRO A 32 10.78 -16.49 -6.58
CA PRO A 32 10.39 -15.15 -6.19
C PRO A 32 10.83 -14.93 -4.73
N PRO A 33 11.41 -13.76 -4.40
CA PRO A 33 11.73 -13.46 -3.01
C PRO A 33 10.44 -13.58 -2.22
N ARG A 34 10.41 -14.55 -1.29
CA ARG A 34 9.32 -14.64 -0.32
C ARG A 34 9.38 -13.32 0.45
N PRO A 35 8.27 -12.57 0.59
CA PRO A 35 8.25 -11.54 1.60
C PRO A 35 8.54 -12.26 2.91
N SER A 36 9.71 -12.00 3.50
CA SER A 36 9.96 -12.39 4.87
C SER A 36 8.81 -11.76 5.64
N ILE A 37 7.98 -12.61 6.25
CA ILE A 37 7.18 -12.17 7.38
C ILE A 37 8.20 -12.02 8.51
N ASP A 38 9.10 -11.06 8.35
CA ASP A 38 9.69 -10.40 9.48
C ASP A 38 8.48 -10.01 10.30
N ALA A 39 8.47 -10.40 11.56
CA ALA A 39 7.68 -9.69 12.55
C ALA A 39 8.27 -8.26 12.60
N ALA A 40 8.06 -7.50 11.53
CA ALA A 40 8.40 -6.11 11.40
C ALA A 40 7.75 -5.49 12.62
N VAL A 41 8.53 -4.81 13.45
CA VAL A 41 8.00 -4.10 14.61
C VAL A 41 6.96 -3.12 14.07
N LYS A 42 5.68 -3.52 14.12
CA LYS A 42 4.57 -2.72 13.63
C LYS A 42 4.17 -1.82 14.77
N MET A 43 4.28 -0.52 14.52
CA MET A 43 3.90 0.49 15.47
C MET A 43 2.46 0.88 15.19
N LEU A 44 1.69 1.07 16.25
CA LEU A 44 0.33 1.56 16.16
C LEU A 44 0.36 3.08 16.03
N TYR A 45 -0.30 3.59 15.00
CA TYR A 45 -0.47 5.01 14.76
C TYR A 45 -1.94 5.37 14.70
N GLU A 46 -2.23 6.58 15.14
CA GLU A 46 -3.51 7.23 14.99
C GLU A 46 -3.33 8.50 14.17
N LEU A 47 -4.11 8.59 13.10
CA LEU A 47 -4.22 9.77 12.24
C LEU A 47 -5.52 10.48 12.59
N ILE A 48 -5.41 11.77 12.90
CA ILE A 48 -6.55 12.69 12.99
C ILE A 48 -6.42 13.64 11.80
N ALA A 49 -7.37 13.58 10.88
CA ALA A 49 -7.38 14.39 9.67
C ALA A 49 -8.51 15.40 9.70
N ILE A 50 -8.19 16.63 9.30
CA ILE A 50 -9.12 17.74 9.19
C ILE A 50 -9.17 18.14 7.71
N VAL A 51 -10.27 17.80 7.06
CA VAL A 51 -10.48 18.05 5.62
C VAL A 51 -11.41 19.24 5.44
N ARG A 52 -11.30 19.90 4.28
CA ARG A 52 -12.28 20.89 3.83
C ARG A 52 -13.71 20.34 3.96
N PRO A 53 -14.62 21.06 4.64
CA PRO A 53 -16.02 20.68 4.69
C PRO A 53 -16.70 21.05 3.36
N GLY A 54 -17.68 20.25 2.95
CA GLY A 54 -18.52 20.55 1.77
C GLY A 54 -18.88 19.29 0.98
N ASN A 55 -17.92 18.40 0.76
CA ASN A 55 -18.14 17.17 0.00
C ASN A 55 -17.63 15.93 0.76
N LEU A 56 -18.54 15.03 1.12
CA LEU A 56 -18.18 13.76 1.76
C LEU A 56 -17.37 12.83 0.84
N GLY A 57 -17.48 13.00 -0.49
CA GLY A 57 -16.68 12.28 -1.47
C GLY A 57 -15.19 12.54 -1.28
N GLU A 58 -14.79 13.79 -1.04
CA GLU A 58 -13.39 14.16 -0.80
C GLU A 58 -12.82 13.47 0.43
N VAL A 59 -13.60 13.39 1.51
CA VAL A 59 -13.21 12.71 2.74
C VAL A 59 -12.99 11.21 2.48
N LYS A 60 -13.91 10.58 1.76
CA LYS A 60 -13.82 9.16 1.39
C LYS A 60 -12.61 8.89 0.50
N GLU A 61 -12.34 9.72 -0.48
CA GLU A 61 -11.18 9.61 -1.38
C GLU A 61 -9.86 9.69 -0.60
N ILE A 62 -9.75 10.64 0.34
CA ILE A 62 -8.55 10.77 1.18
C ILE A 62 -8.41 9.55 2.09
N ALA A 63 -9.48 9.14 2.78
CA ALA A 63 -9.46 7.95 3.62
C ALA A 63 -9.08 6.69 2.84
N GLN A 64 -9.62 6.51 1.64
CA GLN A 64 -9.30 5.40 0.75
C GLN A 64 -7.85 5.45 0.27
N THR A 65 -7.33 6.64 -0.04
CA THR A 65 -5.94 6.83 -0.46
C THR A 65 -4.97 6.42 0.63
N VAL A 66 -5.19 6.89 1.87
CA VAL A 66 -4.34 6.55 3.01
C VAL A 66 -4.50 5.07 3.38
N GLY A 67 -5.73 4.56 3.45
CA GLY A 67 -5.98 3.14 3.73
C GLY A 67 -5.31 2.23 2.72
N SER A 68 -5.42 2.54 1.42
CA SER A 68 -4.76 1.79 0.35
C SER A 68 -3.23 1.89 0.44
N LEU A 69 -2.68 3.04 0.84
CA LEU A 69 -1.24 3.20 1.04
C LEU A 69 -0.74 2.32 2.20
N VAL A 70 -1.47 2.25 3.30
CA VAL A 70 -1.13 1.39 4.44
C VAL A 70 -1.21 -0.09 4.06
N LEU A 71 -2.33 -0.51 3.44
CA LEU A 71 -2.57 -1.91 3.10
C LEU A 71 -1.57 -2.44 2.05
N ARG A 72 -1.27 -1.65 1.01
CA ARG A 72 -0.31 -2.05 -0.05
C ARG A 72 1.11 -2.26 0.48
N ASN A 73 1.49 -1.58 1.56
CA ASN A 73 2.81 -1.71 2.18
C ASN A 73 2.83 -2.69 3.37
N GLY A 74 1.84 -3.58 3.48
CA GLY A 74 1.80 -4.62 4.52
C GLY A 74 1.41 -4.12 5.92
N GLY A 75 0.86 -2.91 6.02
CA GLY A 75 0.21 -2.41 7.22
C GLY A 75 -1.21 -2.95 7.40
N VAL A 76 -1.78 -2.74 8.57
CA VAL A 76 -3.15 -3.16 8.91
C VAL A 76 -3.93 -1.95 9.40
N VAL A 77 -5.10 -1.71 8.82
CA VAL A 77 -6.02 -0.67 9.32
C VAL A 77 -6.92 -1.29 10.37
N ARG A 78 -6.92 -0.73 11.59
CA ARG A 78 -7.73 -1.24 12.71
C ARG A 78 -9.15 -0.70 12.71
N GLY A 79 -9.33 0.52 12.24
CA GLY A 79 -10.63 1.15 12.17
C GLY A 79 -10.55 2.58 11.67
N LEU A 80 -11.68 3.06 11.20
CA LEU A 80 -11.89 4.43 10.78
C LEU A 80 -13.17 4.92 11.46
N ASP A 81 -13.10 6.12 12.04
CA ASP A 81 -14.24 6.76 12.68
C ASP A 81 -14.45 8.15 12.09
N ASN A 82 -15.69 8.45 11.74
CA ASN A 82 -16.07 9.72 11.16
C ASN A 82 -16.70 10.59 12.25
N TRP A 83 -16.01 11.66 12.64
CA TRP A 83 -16.51 12.55 13.68
C TRP A 83 -17.45 13.61 13.10
N GLY A 84 -17.33 13.93 11.81
CA GLY A 84 -18.17 14.92 11.14
C GLY A 84 -17.59 16.32 11.16
N ILE A 85 -18.43 17.33 10.93
CA ILE A 85 -18.00 18.73 10.77
C ILE A 85 -18.00 19.43 12.12
N PHE A 86 -16.86 19.96 12.52
CA PHE A 86 -16.72 20.81 13.70
C PHE A 86 -16.01 22.12 13.38
N SER A 87 -16.21 23.11 14.23
CA SER A 87 -15.49 24.37 14.16
C SER A 87 -14.03 24.17 14.58
N LEU A 88 -13.11 24.81 13.86
CA LEU A 88 -11.70 24.80 14.21
C LEU A 88 -11.47 25.67 15.46
N PRO A 89 -10.53 25.32 16.35
CA PRO A 89 -10.22 26.13 17.52
C PRO A 89 -9.80 27.57 17.18
N LYS A 90 -9.18 27.75 16.02
CA LYS A 90 -8.84 29.04 15.43
C LYS A 90 -9.07 28.97 13.92
N PRO A 91 -9.53 30.06 13.27
CA PRO A 91 -9.63 30.09 11.82
C PRO A 91 -8.25 29.92 11.17
N ILE A 92 -8.14 29.03 10.19
CA ILE A 92 -6.87 28.75 9.50
C ILE A 92 -7.00 29.17 8.04
N SER A 93 -6.03 29.93 7.54
CA SER A 93 -5.93 30.25 6.11
C SER A 93 -5.03 29.23 5.42
N VAL A 94 -5.62 28.38 4.58
CA VAL A 94 -4.91 27.32 3.83
C VAL A 94 -5.40 27.37 2.38
N HIS A 95 -4.49 27.21 1.42
CA HIS A 95 -4.80 27.28 -0.02
C HIS A 95 -5.65 28.51 -0.40
N GLN A 96 -5.24 29.69 0.08
CA GLN A 96 -5.90 30.98 -0.17
C GLN A 96 -7.35 31.09 0.33
N MET A 97 -7.82 30.16 1.16
CA MET A 97 -9.16 30.18 1.75
C MET A 97 -9.10 30.16 3.28
N LYS A 98 -9.98 30.92 3.92
CA LYS A 98 -10.14 30.92 5.37
C LYS A 98 -11.12 29.84 5.80
N HIS A 99 -10.63 28.85 6.53
CA HIS A 99 -11.41 27.76 7.08
C HIS A 99 -11.80 28.07 8.53
N THR A 100 -13.10 28.03 8.81
CA THR A 100 -13.67 28.10 10.17
C THR A 100 -14.17 26.75 10.65
N HIS A 101 -14.51 25.85 9.72
CA HIS A 101 -14.99 24.50 9.96
C HIS A 101 -14.12 23.51 9.21
N GLY A 102 -14.03 22.29 9.75
CA GLY A 102 -13.33 21.16 9.15
C GLY A 102 -14.13 19.88 9.36
N HIS A 103 -14.03 18.96 8.41
CA HIS A 103 -14.55 17.62 8.56
C HIS A 103 -13.48 16.72 9.19
N TYR A 104 -13.75 16.24 10.38
CA TYR A 104 -12.85 15.43 11.20
C TYR A 104 -13.11 13.95 10.95
N PHE A 105 -12.03 13.22 10.68
CA PHE A 105 -12.07 11.77 10.73
C PHE A 105 -10.78 11.25 11.35
N VAL A 106 -10.88 10.07 11.94
CA VAL A 106 -9.77 9.39 12.57
C VAL A 106 -9.57 8.03 11.95
N MET A 107 -8.32 7.67 11.73
CA MET A 107 -7.96 6.35 11.27
C MET A 107 -6.82 5.79 12.12
N ARG A 108 -7.03 4.58 12.64
CA ARG A 108 -6.03 3.87 13.43
C ARG A 108 -5.45 2.73 12.60
N TYR A 109 -4.13 2.62 12.55
CA TYR A 109 -3.45 1.63 11.73
C TYR A 109 -2.10 1.21 12.31
N ASP A 110 -1.73 -0.04 12.06
CA ASP A 110 -0.40 -0.57 12.29
C ASP A 110 0.44 -0.48 11.02
N SER A 111 1.60 0.16 11.11
CA SER A 111 2.54 0.20 10.00
C SER A 111 3.98 0.29 10.47
N SER A 112 4.91 0.13 9.53
CA SER A 112 6.31 0.52 9.75
C SER A 112 6.42 2.06 9.81
N THR A 113 7.52 2.55 10.38
CA THR A 113 7.86 3.98 10.44
C THR A 113 7.99 4.61 9.05
N LYS A 114 8.53 3.86 8.08
CA LYS A 114 8.66 4.28 6.68
C LYS A 114 7.28 4.57 6.06
N VAL A 115 6.35 3.62 6.17
CA VAL A 115 4.99 3.77 5.63
C VAL A 115 4.24 4.90 6.33
N HIS A 116 4.43 5.07 7.64
CA HIS A 116 3.87 6.20 8.37
C HIS A 116 4.37 7.55 7.82
N GLN A 117 5.66 7.64 7.51
CA GLN A 117 6.26 8.84 6.92
C GLN A 117 5.73 9.10 5.50
N ASP A 118 5.52 8.05 4.71
CA ASP A 118 4.89 8.15 3.38
C ASP A 118 3.47 8.70 3.49
N VAL A 119 2.66 8.15 4.41
CA VAL A 119 1.30 8.64 4.72
C VAL A 119 1.32 10.12 5.11
N ARG A 120 2.24 10.54 5.98
CA ARG A 120 2.39 11.95 6.39
C ARG A 120 2.74 12.85 5.21
N THR A 121 3.57 12.36 4.29
CA THR A 121 3.98 13.11 3.10
C THR A 121 2.84 13.24 2.10
N THR A 122 2.12 12.14 1.84
CA THR A 122 0.93 12.14 0.97
C THR A 122 -0.14 13.11 1.48
N LEU A 123 -0.47 13.07 2.77
CA LEU A 123 -1.50 13.96 3.33
C LEU A 123 -1.11 15.44 3.35
N ARG A 124 0.18 15.76 3.38
CA ARG A 124 0.67 17.14 3.30
C ARG A 124 0.54 17.73 1.90
N LEU A 125 0.59 16.88 0.87
CA LEU A 125 0.45 17.29 -0.53
C LEU A 125 -1.02 17.42 -0.96
N GLU A 126 -1.94 16.87 -0.17
CA GLU A 126 -3.36 16.87 -0.47
C GLU A 126 -3.95 18.30 -0.34
N PRO A 127 -4.40 18.94 -1.45
CA PRO A 127 -4.85 20.34 -1.42
C PRO A 127 -6.18 20.55 -0.66
N ARG A 128 -6.88 19.46 -0.38
CA ARG A 128 -8.15 19.45 0.36
C ARG A 128 -7.93 19.28 1.87
N MET A 129 -6.70 18.98 2.28
CA MET A 129 -6.32 18.81 3.68
C MET A 129 -6.12 20.18 4.33
N ILE A 130 -6.85 20.46 5.42
CA ILE A 130 -6.61 21.66 6.25
C ILE A 130 -5.46 21.38 7.20
N ARG A 131 -5.49 20.22 7.88
CA ARG A 131 -4.47 19.81 8.85
C ARG A 131 -4.53 18.31 9.10
N SER A 132 -3.36 17.68 9.21
CA SER A 132 -3.25 16.32 9.75
C SER A 132 -2.45 16.33 11.05
N ALA A 133 -2.89 15.52 12.01
CA ALA A 133 -2.15 15.19 13.21
C ALA A 133 -1.94 13.68 13.26
N HIS A 134 -0.72 13.29 13.63
CA HIS A 134 -0.29 11.90 13.66
C HIS A 134 0.27 11.61 15.04
N VAL A 135 -0.19 10.53 15.66
CA VAL A 135 0.20 10.14 17.01
C VAL A 135 0.65 8.68 16.99
N LYS A 136 1.81 8.38 17.58
CA LYS A 136 2.21 7.01 17.90
C LYS A 136 1.48 6.58 19.16
N LEU A 137 0.76 5.47 19.12
CA LEU A 137 0.06 4.91 20.26
C LEU A 137 0.85 3.77 20.90
N GLY A 138 0.80 3.73 22.23
CA GLY A 138 1.39 2.67 23.06
C GLY A 138 2.92 2.70 23.15
N ASP A 139 3.43 1.82 24.01
CA ASP A 139 4.84 1.77 24.39
C ASP A 139 5.65 0.73 23.58
N GLY A 140 5.05 0.15 22.54
CA GLY A 140 5.63 -0.94 21.76
C GLY A 140 5.52 -2.32 22.42
N LYS A 141 4.88 -2.42 23.58
CA LYS A 141 4.56 -3.70 24.24
C LYS A 141 3.27 -4.29 23.70
N LEU A 142 3.25 -5.60 23.46
CA LEU A 142 2.09 -6.30 22.91
C LEU A 142 0.84 -6.16 23.79
N SER A 143 1.00 -6.19 25.11
CA SER A 143 -0.10 -6.08 26.08
C SER A 143 -0.87 -4.75 25.95
N THR A 144 -0.17 -3.65 25.74
CA THR A 144 -0.79 -2.33 25.52
C THR A 144 -1.40 -2.27 24.12
N LEU A 145 -0.70 -2.82 23.11
CA LEU A 145 -1.14 -2.77 21.71
C LEU A 145 -2.43 -3.54 21.44
N SER A 146 -2.65 -4.68 22.10
CA SER A 146 -3.85 -5.51 21.92
C SER A 146 -5.12 -4.86 22.47
N GLY A 147 -5.01 -3.97 23.45
CA GLY A 147 -6.15 -3.25 24.01
C GLY A 147 -6.72 -2.16 23.09
N PHE A 148 -5.96 -1.72 22.08
CA PHE A 148 -6.41 -0.69 21.15
C PHE A 148 -7.21 -1.29 19.99
N GLY A 149 -8.54 -1.20 20.07
CA GLY A 149 -9.47 -1.52 18.99
C GLY A 149 -9.64 -0.37 17.99
N GLU A 150 -10.84 -0.25 17.42
CA GLU A 150 -11.23 0.88 16.58
C GLU A 150 -11.09 2.24 17.32
N PRO A 151 -10.79 3.34 16.62
CA PRO A 151 -10.90 4.66 17.22
C PRO A 151 -12.36 4.91 17.60
N LYS A 152 -12.63 5.30 18.84
CA LYS A 152 -13.97 5.61 19.32
C LYS A 152 -14.04 7.07 19.75
N TRP A 153 -14.82 7.87 19.03
CA TRP A 153 -15.22 9.18 19.53
C TRP A 153 -16.22 9.04 20.67
N ARG A 154 -15.95 9.72 21.80
CA ARG A 154 -16.92 9.81 22.90
C ARG A 154 -17.94 10.89 22.58
N THR A 155 -18.95 10.55 21.78
CA THR A 155 -20.06 11.46 21.48
C THR A 155 -21.12 11.51 22.60
N GLN A 156 -21.05 10.60 23.57
CA GLN A 156 -21.93 10.60 24.73
C GLN A 156 -21.11 10.76 26.01
N GLY A 157 -21.47 11.75 26.82
CA GLY A 157 -21.02 11.82 28.20
C GLY A 157 -21.44 10.54 28.90
N SER A 158 -20.48 9.65 29.15
CA SER A 158 -20.67 8.60 30.14
C SER A 158 -20.73 9.30 31.49
N GLU A 159 -21.95 9.45 31.99
CA GLU A 159 -22.29 9.79 33.37
C GLU A 159 -21.36 9.04 34.32
N ALA A 160 -20.68 9.79 35.17
CA ALA A 160 -19.89 9.31 36.29
C ALA A 160 -20.77 9.27 37.54
#